data_AF-A0A955WAB0-F1
#
_entry.id   AF-A0A955WAB0-F1
#
_cell.length_a   1.000
_cell.length_b   1.000
_cell.length_c   1.000
_cell.angle_alpha   90.00
_cell.angle_beta   90.00
_cell.angle_gamma   90.00
#
_symmetry.space_group_name_H-M   'P 1'
#
loop_
_entity.id
_entity.type
_entity.pdbx_description
1 polymer ?
#
loop_
_entity_poly.entity_id
_entity_poly.type
_entity_poly.pdbx_seq_one_letter_code
_entity_poly.pdbx_strand_id
1 'polypeptide(L)'
;MPSPALSAISARLIQPLLREWEARGRDLSVLAKRLGVDLELAARIDGRIPYETWADVRQFCMEETGDPTFPLRATEHLDARSLPLELYLVGSQPTLREGTRYAMPFGSSLVDGLNVQLAHDGNSGFASFRRHEEPFHPPELAEYFLLCLWRFTRLVAPASPPPRAVTFTHRWPRHGSPLTELFEAPVRFGTSEVGFRFELPNVELPVASADPGLGQLLAHRAQAQLAENSTAFTLRDRARHWLRNNLQGDEALGARLAKAMHLSERSLRRQLAEQDTSV
;
A
#
# COMPACT_ATOMS: atom_id res chain seq x y z
N MET A 1 10.67 -12.51 16.03
CA MET A 1 9.96 -13.42 15.11
C MET A 1 10.09 -12.84 13.71
N PRO A 2 10.18 -13.61 12.62
CA PRO A 2 10.14 -13.02 11.29
C PRO A 2 8.78 -12.32 11.13
N SER A 3 8.80 -11.03 10.79
CA SER A 3 7.58 -10.28 10.50
C SER A 3 6.77 -11.03 9.42
N PRO A 4 5.45 -11.19 9.55
CA PRO A 4 4.65 -11.92 8.57
C PRO A 4 4.85 -11.29 7.18
N ALA A 5 5.07 -12.13 6.16
CA ALA A 5 5.19 -11.66 4.77
C ALA A 5 3.98 -10.78 4.39
N LEU A 6 4.21 -9.74 3.60
CA LEU A 6 3.16 -8.80 3.21
C LEU A 6 2.24 -9.49 2.19
N SER A 7 1.05 -9.91 2.65
CA SER A 7 0.23 -10.86 1.88
C SER A 7 -0.46 -10.20 0.69
N ALA A 8 -0.97 -8.98 0.87
CA ALA A 8 -1.68 -8.24 -0.17
C ALA A 8 -1.81 -6.75 0.15
N ILE A 9 -1.97 -5.97 -0.91
CA ILE A 9 -2.21 -4.53 -0.87
C ILE A 9 -3.36 -4.17 -1.81
N SER A 10 -3.90 -2.97 -1.65
CA SER A 10 -4.83 -2.38 -2.61
C SER A 10 -4.18 -2.31 -3.99
N ALA A 11 -4.87 -2.85 -4.98
CA ALA A 11 -4.51 -2.79 -6.39
C ALA A 11 -4.23 -1.36 -6.85
N ARG A 12 -4.91 -0.39 -6.23
CA ARG A 12 -4.82 1.04 -6.55
C ARG A 12 -3.44 1.63 -6.26
N LEU A 13 -2.65 1.01 -5.37
CA LEU A 13 -1.28 1.44 -5.11
C LEU A 13 -0.32 1.17 -6.28
N ILE A 14 -0.70 0.36 -7.27
CA ILE A 14 0.11 0.15 -8.50
C ILE A 14 -0.12 1.25 -9.53
N GLN A 15 -1.25 1.96 -9.46
CA GLN A 15 -1.68 2.90 -10.51
C GLN A 15 -0.68 4.02 -10.80
N PRO A 16 -0.05 4.66 -9.79
CA PRO A 16 0.97 5.67 -10.07
C PRO A 16 2.13 5.11 -10.89
N LEU A 17 2.60 3.88 -10.61
CA LEU A 17 3.68 3.23 -11.37
C LEU A 17 3.30 2.98 -12.83
N LEU A 18 2.08 2.48 -13.06
CA LEU A 18 1.57 2.23 -14.42
C LEU A 18 1.43 3.55 -15.21
N ARG A 19 0.96 4.60 -14.56
CA ARG A 19 0.79 5.92 -15.20
C ARG A 19 2.12 6.58 -15.53
N GLU A 20 3.10 6.52 -14.63
CA GLU A 20 4.45 7.00 -14.91
C GLU A 20 5.07 6.23 -16.10
N TRP A 21 4.86 4.91 -16.16
CA TRP A 21 5.35 4.09 -17.27
C TRP A 21 4.76 4.54 -18.61
N GLU A 22 3.44 4.71 -18.66
CA GLU A 22 2.74 5.20 -19.85
C GLU A 22 3.13 6.65 -20.20
N ALA A 23 3.27 7.53 -19.20
CA ALA A 23 3.69 8.92 -19.39
C ALA A 23 5.09 9.05 -20.02
N ARG A 24 5.97 8.05 -19.81
CA ARG A 24 7.26 7.94 -20.49
C ARG A 24 7.17 7.33 -21.90
N GLY A 25 5.96 7.19 -22.45
CA GLY A 25 5.70 6.65 -23.79
C GLY A 25 5.95 5.14 -23.90
N ARG A 26 5.94 4.41 -22.77
CA ARG A 26 6.16 2.97 -22.75
C ARG A 26 4.83 2.22 -22.77
N ASP A 27 4.82 1.07 -23.43
CA ASP A 27 3.61 0.27 -23.61
C ASP A 27 3.24 -0.51 -22.32
N LEU A 28 2.06 -0.22 -21.77
CA LEU A 28 1.52 -0.91 -20.60
C LEU A 28 1.19 -2.37 -20.87
N SER A 29 0.75 -2.72 -22.09
CA SER A 29 0.41 -4.10 -22.45
C SER A 29 1.65 -5.01 -22.41
N VAL A 30 2.81 -4.47 -22.78
CA VAL A 30 4.10 -5.18 -22.71
C VAL A 30 4.49 -5.45 -21.26
N LEU A 31 4.42 -4.42 -20.40
CA LEU A 31 4.70 -4.57 -18.96
C LEU A 31 3.74 -5.57 -18.33
N ALA A 32 2.44 -5.43 -18.58
CA ALA A 32 1.41 -6.29 -18.03
C ALA A 32 1.60 -7.75 -18.43
N LYS A 33 1.84 -8.01 -19.72
CA LYS A 33 2.11 -9.36 -20.21
C LYS A 33 3.40 -9.94 -19.64
N ARG A 34 4.46 -9.13 -19.52
CA ARG A 34 5.77 -9.56 -19.00
C ARG A 34 5.70 -9.99 -17.54
N LEU A 35 4.96 -9.24 -16.73
CA LEU A 35 4.91 -9.43 -15.28
C LEU A 35 3.65 -10.20 -14.83
N GLY A 36 2.72 -10.48 -15.75
CA GLY A 36 1.43 -11.10 -15.43
C GLY A 36 0.51 -10.20 -14.62
N VAL A 37 0.59 -8.88 -14.84
CA VAL A 37 -0.27 -7.91 -14.15
C VAL A 37 -1.63 -7.88 -14.85
N ASP A 38 -2.68 -8.18 -14.09
CA ASP A 38 -4.05 -7.96 -14.53
C ASP A 38 -4.39 -6.47 -14.40
N LEU A 39 -4.44 -5.77 -15.55
CA LEU A 39 -4.72 -4.34 -15.61
C LEU A 39 -6.17 -4.01 -15.23
N GLU A 40 -7.12 -4.93 -15.46
CA GLU A 40 -8.51 -4.73 -15.06
C GLU A 40 -8.62 -4.81 -13.54
N LEU A 41 -8.01 -5.82 -12.92
CA LEU A 41 -7.91 -5.92 -11.46
C LEU A 41 -7.18 -4.70 -10.87
N ALA A 42 -6.08 -4.27 -11.49
CA ALA A 42 -5.32 -3.08 -11.08
C ALA A 42 -6.19 -1.82 -11.04
N ALA A 43 -7.15 -1.70 -11.96
CA ALA A 43 -8.02 -0.54 -12.08
C ALA A 43 -9.18 -0.53 -11.07
N ARG A 44 -9.57 -1.70 -10.53
CA ARG A 44 -10.69 -1.83 -9.59
C ARG A 44 -10.41 -1.13 -8.26
N ILE A 45 -11.38 -0.35 -7.79
CA ILE A 45 -11.28 0.39 -6.52
C ILE A 45 -11.17 -0.55 -5.31
N ASP A 46 -11.79 -1.72 -5.39
CA ASP A 46 -11.76 -2.79 -4.39
C ASP A 46 -10.73 -3.89 -4.70
N GLY A 47 -9.99 -3.74 -5.80
CA GLY A 47 -8.99 -4.71 -6.23
C GLY A 47 -7.91 -4.90 -5.18
N ARG A 48 -7.46 -6.14 -5.00
CA ARG A 48 -6.36 -6.52 -4.14
C ARG A 48 -5.35 -7.30 -4.96
N ILE A 49 -4.08 -6.96 -4.83
CA ILE A 49 -2.98 -7.66 -5.47
C ILE A 49 -1.98 -8.15 -4.42
N PRO A 50 -1.27 -9.26 -4.68
CA PRO A 50 -0.10 -9.63 -3.89
C PRO A 50 0.91 -8.47 -3.85
N TYR A 51 1.57 -8.27 -2.71
CA TYR A 51 2.63 -7.26 -2.58
C TYR A 51 3.69 -7.39 -3.67
N GLU A 52 4.05 -8.63 -3.97
CA GLU A 52 5.08 -8.99 -4.93
C GLU A 52 4.71 -8.51 -6.33
N THR A 53 3.42 -8.44 -6.67
CA THR A 53 3.00 -7.87 -7.97
C THR A 53 3.41 -6.40 -8.06
N TRP A 54 3.20 -5.62 -6.98
CA TRP A 54 3.65 -4.24 -6.92
C TRP A 54 5.18 -4.13 -6.87
N ALA A 55 5.85 -4.99 -6.11
CA ALA A 55 7.31 -5.01 -5.99
C ALA A 55 8.00 -5.35 -7.32
N ASP A 56 7.45 -6.30 -8.09
CA ASP A 56 7.93 -6.70 -9.40
C ASP A 56 7.75 -5.57 -10.42
N VAL A 57 6.59 -4.91 -10.45
CA VAL A 57 6.36 -3.73 -11.31
C VAL A 57 7.33 -2.60 -10.95
N ARG A 58 7.47 -2.32 -9.66
CA ARG A 58 8.42 -1.32 -9.16
C ARG A 58 9.83 -1.61 -9.64
N GLN A 59 10.31 -2.84 -9.44
CA GLN A 59 11.66 -3.25 -9.80
C GLN A 59 11.88 -3.21 -11.32
N PHE A 60 10.94 -3.76 -12.09
CA PHE A 60 10.97 -3.74 -13.55
C PHE A 60 11.07 -2.32 -14.11
N CYS A 61 10.25 -1.38 -13.60
CA CYS A 61 10.30 0.01 -14.04
C CYS A 61 11.66 0.66 -13.73
N MET A 62 12.25 0.39 -12.55
CA MET A 62 13.57 0.91 -12.20
C MET A 62 14.67 0.35 -13.11
N GLU A 63 14.65 -0.95 -13.42
CA GLU A 63 15.63 -1.61 -14.28
C GLU A 63 15.54 -1.11 -15.73
N GLU A 64 14.34 -1.05 -16.29
CA GLU A 64 14.11 -0.65 -17.68
C GLU A 64 14.35 0.84 -17.95
N THR A 65 14.29 1.67 -16.90
CA THR A 65 14.54 3.11 -17.01
C THR A 65 15.92 3.52 -16.50
N GLY A 66 16.58 2.68 -15.72
CA GLY A 66 17.82 3.04 -15.00
C GLY A 66 17.62 4.11 -13.92
N ASP A 67 16.37 4.45 -13.58
CA ASP A 67 16.03 5.50 -12.63
C ASP A 67 15.60 4.88 -11.28
N PRO A 68 16.47 4.90 -10.25
CA PRO A 68 16.13 4.33 -8.95
C PRO A 68 15.04 5.12 -8.20
N THR A 69 14.75 6.35 -8.64
CA THR A 69 13.70 7.21 -8.07
C THR A 69 12.37 7.08 -8.77
N PHE A 70 12.28 6.28 -9.84
CA PHE A 70 11.06 6.07 -10.63
C PHE A 70 9.81 5.87 -9.75
N PRO A 71 9.82 4.96 -8.75
CA PRO A 71 8.60 4.69 -7.98
C PRO A 71 8.15 5.89 -7.15
N LEU A 72 9.09 6.68 -6.65
CA LEU A 72 8.81 7.85 -5.84
C LEU A 72 8.24 8.98 -6.71
N ARG A 73 8.86 9.23 -7.88
CA ARG A 73 8.35 10.21 -8.86
C ARG A 73 6.98 9.84 -9.40
N ALA A 74 6.74 8.55 -9.62
CA ALA A 74 5.45 8.05 -10.09
C ALA A 74 4.26 8.51 -9.22
N THR A 75 4.46 8.74 -7.92
CA THR A 75 3.43 9.27 -7.02
C THR A 75 2.90 10.65 -7.41
N GLU A 76 3.64 11.43 -8.21
CA GLU A 76 3.19 12.72 -8.77
C GLU A 76 2.00 12.54 -9.74
N HIS A 77 1.85 11.35 -10.32
CA HIS A 77 0.70 10.97 -11.14
C HIS A 77 -0.50 10.43 -10.32
N LEU A 78 -0.44 10.51 -8.98
CA LEU A 78 -1.59 10.19 -8.15
C LEU A 78 -2.71 11.21 -8.39
N ASP A 79 -3.77 10.76 -9.05
CA ASP A 79 -4.99 11.54 -9.26
C ASP A 79 -6.18 10.95 -8.47
N ALA A 80 -7.28 11.70 -8.39
CA ALA A 80 -8.51 11.22 -7.77
C ALA A 80 -8.91 9.85 -8.34
N ARG A 81 -8.81 9.67 -9.66
CA ARG A 81 -9.15 8.43 -10.37
C ARG A 81 -8.25 7.24 -10.05
N SER A 82 -7.18 7.41 -9.27
CA SER A 82 -6.24 6.37 -8.86
C SER A 82 -6.27 6.11 -7.35
N LEU A 83 -7.04 6.91 -6.59
CA LEU A 83 -7.14 6.75 -5.15
C LEU A 83 -7.78 5.40 -4.77
N PRO A 84 -7.22 4.70 -3.77
CA PRO A 84 -7.94 3.66 -3.03
C PRO A 84 -9.18 4.22 -2.32
N LEU A 85 -10.15 3.35 -2.03
CA LEU A 85 -11.41 3.69 -1.36
C LEU A 85 -11.19 4.44 -0.04
N GLU A 86 -10.17 4.05 0.72
CA GLU A 86 -9.85 4.58 2.04
C GLU A 86 -9.40 6.05 1.98
N LEU A 87 -8.73 6.46 0.90
CA LEU A 87 -8.38 7.87 0.72
C LEU A 87 -9.60 8.71 0.36
N TYR A 88 -10.60 8.14 -0.29
CA TYR A 88 -11.90 8.82 -0.44
C TYR A 88 -12.63 8.98 0.90
N LEU A 89 -12.52 8.01 1.81
CA LEU A 89 -13.07 8.17 3.17
C LEU A 89 -12.41 9.35 3.88
N VAL A 90 -11.08 9.48 3.82
CA VAL A 90 -10.38 10.64 4.39
C VAL A 90 -10.88 11.94 3.75
N GLY A 91 -10.94 11.98 2.41
CA GLY A 91 -11.32 13.18 1.64
C GLY A 91 -12.79 13.58 1.78
N SER A 92 -13.63 12.70 2.31
CA SER A 92 -15.07 12.96 2.53
C SER A 92 -15.37 13.66 3.86
N GLN A 93 -14.40 13.73 4.77
CA GLN A 93 -14.60 14.33 6.10
C GLN A 93 -14.21 15.81 6.13
N PRO A 94 -14.73 16.62 7.08
CA PRO A 94 -14.47 18.06 7.12
C PRO A 94 -13.00 18.45 7.28
N THR A 95 -12.20 17.62 7.98
CA THR A 95 -10.77 17.87 8.23
C THR A 95 -9.91 16.63 7.98
N LEU A 96 -8.61 16.80 7.76
CA LEU A 96 -7.67 15.67 7.60
C LEU A 96 -7.61 14.81 8.87
N ARG A 97 -7.73 15.42 10.06
CA ARG A 97 -7.73 14.69 11.33
C ARG A 97 -8.95 13.80 11.47
N GLU A 98 -10.14 14.32 11.18
CA GLU A 98 -11.38 13.53 11.19
C GLU A 98 -11.36 12.47 10.09
N GLY A 99 -10.92 12.83 8.88
CA GLY A 99 -10.76 11.89 7.77
C GLY A 99 -9.83 10.73 8.10
N THR A 100 -8.66 11.02 8.67
CA THR A 100 -7.71 9.99 9.08
C THR A 100 -8.33 9.07 10.13
N ARG A 101 -8.98 9.62 11.16
CA ARG A 101 -9.69 8.82 12.19
C ARG A 101 -10.81 7.97 11.60
N TYR A 102 -11.55 8.50 10.63
CA TYR A 102 -12.65 7.80 9.99
C TYR A 102 -12.16 6.63 9.12
N ALA A 103 -11.02 6.80 8.45
CA ALA A 103 -10.43 5.77 7.61
C ALA A 103 -9.59 4.72 8.38
N MET A 104 -9.19 5.00 9.63
CA MET A 104 -8.34 4.10 10.45
C MET A 104 -8.79 2.64 10.48
N PRO A 105 -10.09 2.31 10.68
CA PRO A 105 -10.54 0.91 10.73
C PRO A 105 -10.32 0.15 9.41
N PHE A 106 -10.12 0.87 8.31
CA PHE A 106 -9.95 0.33 6.96
C PHE A 106 -8.48 0.29 6.51
N GLY A 107 -7.51 0.56 7.39
CA GLY A 107 -6.09 0.50 7.03
C GLY A 107 -5.67 -0.83 6.40
N SER A 108 -6.18 -1.96 6.90
CA SER A 108 -5.87 -3.30 6.40
C SER A 108 -6.30 -3.55 4.94
N SER A 109 -7.30 -2.82 4.42
CA SER A 109 -7.70 -2.94 3.01
C SER A 109 -6.78 -2.16 2.06
N LEU A 110 -6.03 -1.16 2.55
CA LEU A 110 -4.90 -0.56 1.81
C LEU A 110 -3.70 -1.48 1.76
N VAL A 111 -3.25 -1.94 2.93
CA VAL A 111 -2.06 -2.78 3.08
C VAL A 111 -2.35 -3.73 4.23
N ASP A 112 -2.18 -5.03 4.01
CA ASP A 112 -2.50 -6.02 5.03
C ASP A 112 -1.77 -5.75 6.37
N GLY A 113 -2.54 -5.69 7.44
CA GLY A 113 -2.07 -5.39 8.80
C GLY A 113 -1.74 -3.92 9.08
N LEU A 114 -1.96 -3.00 8.14
CA LEU A 114 -1.67 -1.57 8.32
C LEU A 114 -2.63 -0.91 9.30
N ASN A 115 -2.07 -0.14 10.22
CA ASN A 115 -2.76 0.67 11.20
C ASN A 115 -2.09 2.04 11.30
N VAL A 116 -2.89 3.08 11.57
CA VAL A 116 -2.42 4.44 11.83
C VAL A 116 -2.75 4.81 13.28
N GLN A 117 -1.75 5.24 14.04
CA GLN A 117 -1.92 5.78 15.38
C GLN A 117 -1.69 7.30 15.35
N LEU A 118 -2.63 8.06 15.92
CA LEU A 118 -2.49 9.51 16.08
C LEU A 118 -2.17 9.82 17.54
N ALA A 119 -1.05 10.50 17.76
CA ALA A 119 -0.65 11.04 19.05
C ALA A 119 -0.47 12.56 18.94
N HIS A 120 -0.63 13.26 20.06
CA HIS A 120 -0.36 14.70 20.13
C HIS A 120 0.12 15.13 21.51
N ASP A 121 0.94 16.17 21.52
CA ASP A 121 1.41 16.89 22.70
C ASP A 121 1.34 18.39 22.42
N GLY A 122 0.47 19.11 23.14
CA GLY A 122 0.09 20.48 22.82
C GLY A 122 -0.35 20.63 21.36
N ASN A 123 0.33 21.51 20.62
CA ASN A 123 0.07 21.74 19.20
C ASN A 123 0.87 20.81 18.27
N SER A 124 1.75 19.95 18.79
CA SER A 124 2.51 19.01 17.96
C SER A 124 1.77 17.68 17.86
N GLY A 125 1.61 17.17 16.64
CA GLY A 125 1.00 15.87 16.35
C GLY A 125 1.96 14.90 15.66
N PHE A 126 1.67 13.61 15.80
CA PHE A 126 2.35 12.54 15.10
C PHE A 126 1.36 11.48 14.59
N ALA A 127 1.44 11.16 13.30
CA ALA A 127 0.75 10.03 12.68
C ALA A 127 1.74 8.90 12.45
N SER A 128 1.68 7.86 13.29
CA SER A 128 2.55 6.67 13.25
C SER A 128 1.89 5.57 12.42
N PHE A 129 2.58 5.10 11.38
CA PHE A 129 2.14 4.00 10.53
C PHE A 129 2.81 2.71 10.98
N ARG A 130 1.99 1.71 11.28
CA ARG A 130 2.42 0.45 11.87
C ARG A 130 1.79 -0.70 11.09
N ARG A 131 2.50 -1.83 10.98
CA ARG A 131 2.00 -3.07 10.41
C ARG A 131 2.16 -4.19 11.42
N HIS A 132 1.05 -4.82 11.83
CA HIS A 132 1.04 -5.86 12.88
C HIS A 132 1.85 -5.46 14.13
N GLU A 133 1.63 -4.24 14.62
CA GLU A 133 2.31 -3.67 15.79
C GLU A 133 3.83 -3.41 15.65
N GLU A 134 4.38 -3.54 14.45
CA GLU A 134 5.74 -3.11 14.13
C GLU A 134 5.72 -1.82 13.30
N PRO A 135 6.78 -0.99 13.31
CA PRO A 135 6.88 0.13 12.37
C PRO A 135 6.67 -0.33 10.93
N PHE A 136 6.00 0.51 10.13
CA PHE A 136 5.60 0.11 8.79
C PHE A 136 6.79 -0.28 7.90
N HIS A 137 6.67 -1.43 7.26
CA HIS A 137 7.68 -2.07 6.44
C HIS A 137 7.00 -2.83 5.28
N PRO A 138 7.74 -3.17 4.21
CA PRO A 138 9.15 -2.89 3.97
C PRO A 138 9.44 -1.41 3.65
N PRO A 139 10.70 -0.94 3.78
CA PRO A 139 11.08 0.46 3.58
C PRO A 139 10.59 1.08 2.27
N GLU A 140 10.74 0.37 1.16
CA GLU A 140 10.36 0.84 -0.17
C GLU A 140 8.86 1.07 -0.31
N LEU A 141 8.03 0.24 0.33
CA LEU A 141 6.59 0.44 0.36
C LEU A 141 6.21 1.56 1.32
N ALA A 142 6.88 1.66 2.47
CA ALA A 142 6.65 2.72 3.44
C ALA A 142 6.96 4.11 2.84
N GLU A 143 8.11 4.28 2.19
CA GLU A 143 8.50 5.51 1.48
C GLU A 143 7.45 5.90 0.44
N TYR A 144 7.11 4.96 -0.45
CA TYR A 144 6.13 5.16 -1.52
C TYR A 144 4.74 5.49 -0.97
N PHE A 145 4.26 4.74 0.02
CA PHE A 145 2.93 4.90 0.58
C PHE A 145 2.77 6.25 1.30
N LEU A 146 3.75 6.65 2.13
CA LEU A 146 3.72 7.97 2.76
C LEU A 146 3.75 9.06 1.69
N LEU A 147 4.53 8.91 0.62
CA LEU A 147 4.54 9.90 -0.46
C LEU A 147 3.18 9.98 -1.17
N CYS A 148 2.52 8.85 -1.45
CA CYS A 148 1.13 8.82 -1.93
C CYS A 148 0.16 9.54 -0.99
N LEU A 149 0.26 9.32 0.33
CA LEU A 149 -0.56 10.03 1.31
C LEU A 149 -0.30 11.53 1.32
N TRP A 150 0.95 11.94 1.13
CA TRP A 150 1.30 13.35 1.02
C TRP A 150 0.71 13.98 -0.25
N ARG A 151 0.82 13.32 -1.40
CA ARG A 151 0.21 13.75 -2.67
C ARG A 151 -1.32 13.84 -2.56
N PHE A 152 -1.95 12.85 -1.93
CA PHE A 152 -3.37 12.89 -1.60
C PHE A 152 -3.72 14.09 -0.71
N THR A 153 -2.93 14.35 0.33
CA THR A 153 -3.15 15.49 1.23
C THR A 153 -3.11 16.82 0.46
N ARG A 154 -2.13 16.99 -0.44
CA ARG A 154 -2.03 18.16 -1.32
C ARG A 154 -3.22 18.30 -2.28
N LEU A 155 -3.81 17.18 -2.71
CA LEU A 155 -4.99 17.18 -3.58
C LEU A 155 -6.25 17.66 -2.85
N VAL A 156 -6.50 17.18 -1.63
CA VAL A 156 -7.77 17.43 -0.93
C VAL A 156 -7.72 18.60 0.05
N ALA A 157 -6.53 18.95 0.53
CA ALA A 157 -6.28 20.05 1.45
C ALA A 157 -5.04 20.86 0.99
N PRO A 158 -5.08 21.53 -0.17
CA PRO A 158 -3.93 22.25 -0.73
C PRO A 158 -3.42 23.41 0.15
N ALA A 159 -4.25 23.90 1.07
CA ALA A 159 -3.87 24.91 2.06
C ALA A 159 -3.06 24.34 3.23
N SER A 160 -3.05 23.00 3.43
CA SER A 160 -2.25 22.38 4.48
C SER A 160 -0.76 22.50 4.13
N PRO A 161 0.05 23.09 5.03
CA PRO A 161 1.49 23.18 4.82
C PRO A 161 2.16 21.79 4.90
N PRO A 162 3.40 21.66 4.40
CA PRO A 162 4.19 20.44 4.55
C PRO A 162 4.31 19.96 6.00
N PRO A 163 4.44 18.64 6.23
CA PRO A 163 4.70 18.11 7.56
C PRO A 163 6.00 18.70 8.12
N ARG A 164 6.08 18.83 9.45
CA ARG A 164 7.29 19.27 10.14
C ARG A 164 8.47 18.32 9.91
N ALA A 165 8.17 17.03 9.82
CA ALA A 165 9.12 16.02 9.41
C ALA A 165 8.39 14.76 8.94
N VAL A 166 9.03 14.02 8.05
CA VAL A 166 8.70 12.63 7.75
C VAL A 166 9.76 11.74 8.40
N THR A 167 9.36 10.65 9.06
CA THR A 167 10.29 9.77 9.77
C THR A 167 10.26 8.37 9.20
N PHE A 168 11.42 7.73 9.11
CA PHE A 168 11.60 6.35 8.67
C PHE A 168 12.60 5.61 9.56
N THR A 169 12.34 4.33 9.81
CA THR A 169 13.17 3.50 10.70
C THR A 169 14.45 2.99 10.06
N HIS A 170 14.49 2.85 8.74
CA HIS A 170 15.69 2.43 8.04
C HIS A 170 16.74 3.54 8.01
N ARG A 171 18.01 3.15 7.84
CA ARG A 171 19.11 4.09 7.64
C ARG A 171 18.96 4.88 6.33
N TRP A 172 19.67 6.00 6.26
CA TRP A 172 19.74 6.85 5.06
C TRP A 172 20.01 6.02 3.78
N PRO A 173 19.11 6.03 2.79
CA PRO A 173 19.29 5.32 1.53
C PRO A 173 20.05 6.17 0.50
N ARG A 174 20.55 5.55 -0.59
CA ARG A 174 21.24 6.28 -1.66
C ARG A 174 20.36 7.36 -2.31
N HIS A 175 19.05 7.14 -2.35
CA HIS A 175 18.03 8.08 -2.84
C HIS A 175 17.41 8.95 -1.73
N GLY A 176 18.12 9.17 -0.61
CA GLY A 176 17.62 9.95 0.53
C GLY A 176 17.36 11.43 0.20
N SER A 177 18.21 12.07 -0.61
CA SER A 177 18.02 13.48 -0.98
C SER A 177 16.75 13.72 -1.81
N PRO A 178 16.47 12.92 -2.88
CA PRO A 178 15.18 12.99 -3.59
C PRO A 178 13.94 12.92 -2.71
N LEU A 179 13.96 12.12 -1.63
CA LEU A 179 12.81 12.03 -0.73
C LEU A 179 12.49 13.38 -0.06
N THR A 180 13.51 14.14 0.35
CA THR A 180 13.29 15.45 0.99
C THR A 180 12.68 16.46 0.02
N GLU A 181 13.12 16.44 -1.24
CA GLU A 181 12.54 17.26 -2.32
C GLU A 181 11.08 16.86 -2.57
N LEU A 182 10.83 15.56 -2.77
CA LEU A 182 9.49 15.07 -3.09
C LEU A 182 8.49 15.29 -1.96
N PHE A 183 8.89 15.13 -0.70
CA PHE A 183 8.03 15.41 0.45
C PHE A 183 7.84 16.91 0.74
N GLU A 184 8.66 17.79 0.15
CA GLU A 184 8.70 19.22 0.47
C GLU A 184 8.89 19.49 1.98
N ALA A 185 9.52 18.54 2.67
CA ALA A 185 9.64 18.50 4.12
C ALA A 185 10.91 17.76 4.57
N PRO A 186 11.46 18.06 5.76
CA PRO A 186 12.61 17.34 6.29
C PRO A 186 12.31 15.85 6.48
N VAL A 187 13.16 14.97 5.94
CA VAL A 187 13.07 13.52 6.14
C VAL A 187 14.13 13.06 7.15
N ARG A 188 13.71 12.33 8.18
CA ARG A 188 14.56 11.78 9.24
C ARG A 188 14.62 10.26 9.13
N PHE A 189 15.81 9.72 8.98
CA PHE A 189 16.08 8.29 8.89
C PHE A 189 16.64 7.75 10.21
N GLY A 190 16.55 6.43 10.43
CA GLY A 190 17.04 5.78 11.64
C GLY A 190 16.22 6.09 12.91
N THR A 191 14.95 6.46 12.76
CA THR A 191 14.05 6.73 13.89
C THR A 191 13.41 5.45 14.44
N SER A 192 12.66 5.53 15.54
CA SER A 192 11.90 4.39 16.09
C SER A 192 10.57 4.13 15.37
N GLU A 193 10.06 5.10 14.62
CA GLU A 193 8.73 5.06 14.00
C GLU A 193 8.74 5.57 12.56
N VAL A 194 7.75 5.11 11.77
CA VAL A 194 7.47 5.57 10.41
C VAL A 194 6.26 6.51 10.45
N GLY A 195 6.36 7.73 9.92
CA GLY A 195 5.21 8.62 9.97
C GLY A 195 5.44 10.09 9.68
N PHE A 196 4.40 10.89 9.96
CA PHE A 196 4.38 12.34 9.78
C PHE A 196 4.32 13.06 11.11
N ARG A 197 5.23 14.01 11.32
CA ARG A 197 5.12 15.03 12.37
C ARG A 197 4.46 16.27 11.79
N PHE A 198 3.48 16.84 12.48
CA PHE A 198 2.71 17.99 11.99
C PHE A 198 2.31 18.90 13.15
N GLU A 199 1.88 20.12 12.83
CA GLU A 199 1.17 20.97 13.78
C GLU A 199 -0.31 20.64 13.74
N LEU A 200 -0.96 20.49 14.89
CA LEU A 200 -2.38 20.20 15.01
C LEU A 200 -3.25 21.14 14.16
N PRO A 201 -3.05 22.47 14.18
CA PRO A 201 -3.81 23.38 13.33
C PRO A 201 -3.76 23.04 11.83
N ASN A 202 -2.70 22.40 11.33
CA ASN A 202 -2.54 22.09 9.91
C ASN A 202 -3.44 20.92 9.45
N VAL A 203 -3.78 20.01 10.36
CA VAL A 203 -4.67 18.87 10.09
C VAL A 203 -6.13 19.14 10.42
N GLU A 204 -6.41 20.29 11.04
CA GLU A 204 -7.76 20.83 11.29
C GLU A 204 -8.21 21.75 10.15
N LEU A 205 -7.36 21.99 9.13
CA LEU A 205 -7.74 22.77 7.96
C LEU A 205 -8.84 22.05 7.15
N PRO A 206 -9.79 22.81 6.55
CA PRO A 206 -10.88 22.22 5.80
C PRO A 206 -10.40 21.40 4.60
N VAL A 207 -11.00 20.23 4.43
CA VAL A 207 -10.88 19.42 3.21
C VAL A 207 -11.87 19.93 2.17
N ALA A 208 -11.38 20.30 0.99
CA ALA A 208 -12.20 20.94 -0.05
C ALA A 208 -13.28 20.00 -0.62
N SER A 209 -13.03 18.69 -0.58
CA SER A 209 -13.93 17.65 -1.08
C SER A 209 -14.87 17.07 -0.01
N ALA A 210 -14.97 17.71 1.16
CA ALA A 210 -15.76 17.18 2.27
C ALA A 210 -17.23 16.98 1.87
N ASP A 211 -17.69 15.73 2.00
CA ASP A 211 -19.07 15.30 1.78
C ASP A 211 -19.35 14.12 2.74
N PRO A 212 -19.81 14.41 3.97
CA PRO A 212 -20.06 13.37 4.96
C PRO A 212 -21.10 12.34 4.53
N GLY A 213 -22.05 12.72 3.65
CA GLY A 213 -23.06 11.81 3.11
C GLY A 213 -22.43 10.78 2.18
N LEU A 214 -21.57 11.23 1.26
CA LEU A 214 -20.75 10.34 0.44
C LEU A 214 -19.83 9.47 1.32
N GLY A 215 -19.23 10.04 2.37
CA GLY A 215 -18.39 9.33 3.31
C GLY A 215 -19.08 8.11 3.95
N GLN A 216 -20.33 8.27 4.39
CA GLN A 216 -21.12 7.17 4.96
C GLN A 216 -21.39 6.05 3.94
N LEU A 217 -21.73 6.40 2.70
CA LEU A 217 -21.95 5.43 1.63
C LEU A 217 -20.68 4.64 1.32
N LEU A 218 -19.55 5.34 1.22
CA LEU A 218 -18.24 4.72 0.97
C LEU A 218 -17.80 3.83 2.14
N ALA A 219 -18.10 4.23 3.39
CA ALA A 219 -17.76 3.44 4.57
C ALA A 219 -18.52 2.11 4.60
N HIS A 220 -19.80 2.10 4.23
CA HIS A 220 -20.57 0.87 4.09
C HIS A 220 -19.94 -0.08 3.05
N ARG A 221 -19.47 0.46 1.91
CA ARG A 221 -18.77 -0.34 0.90
C ARG A 221 -17.42 -0.86 1.41
N ALA A 222 -16.64 -0.03 2.11
CA ALA A 222 -15.36 -0.43 2.68
C ALA A 222 -15.53 -1.52 3.75
N GLN A 223 -16.60 -1.45 4.54
CA GLN A 223 -16.93 -2.47 5.54
C GLN A 223 -17.30 -3.81 4.89
N ALA A 224 -18.09 -3.79 3.81
CA ALA A 224 -18.38 -4.98 3.02
C ALA A 224 -17.10 -5.60 2.44
N GLN A 225 -16.21 -4.77 1.88
CA GLN A 225 -14.94 -5.22 1.33
C GLN A 225 -14.03 -5.85 2.39
N LEU A 226 -13.96 -5.29 3.61
CA LEU A 226 -13.19 -5.89 4.71
C LEU A 226 -13.75 -7.27 5.10
N ALA A 227 -15.07 -7.42 5.16
CA ALA A 227 -15.71 -8.69 5.44
C ALA A 227 -15.38 -9.74 4.37
N GLU A 228 -15.48 -9.37 3.09
CA GLU A 228 -15.08 -10.24 1.97
C GLU A 228 -13.58 -10.58 2.04
N ASN A 229 -12.71 -9.61 2.31
CA ASN A 229 -11.26 -9.82 2.38
C ASN A 229 -10.83 -10.78 3.48
N SER A 230 -11.53 -10.81 4.63
CA SER A 230 -11.30 -11.82 5.67
C SER A 230 -11.54 -13.27 5.18
N THR A 231 -12.20 -13.42 4.03
CA THR A 231 -12.50 -14.70 3.37
C THR A 231 -11.78 -14.91 2.03
N ALA A 232 -11.16 -13.87 1.45
CA ALA A 232 -10.83 -13.82 0.02
C ALA A 232 -9.45 -14.35 -0.42
N PHE A 233 -8.46 -14.55 0.45
CA PHE A 233 -7.23 -15.23 0.01
C PHE A 233 -7.37 -16.74 0.13
N THR A 234 -7.84 -17.34 -0.96
CA THR A 234 -7.95 -18.78 -1.06
C THR A 234 -6.58 -19.42 -0.87
N LEU A 235 -6.55 -20.59 -0.26
CA LEU A 235 -5.33 -21.39 -0.13
C LEU A 235 -4.64 -21.59 -1.48
N ARG A 236 -5.43 -21.68 -2.55
CA ARG A 236 -4.99 -21.78 -3.94
C ARG A 236 -4.14 -20.60 -4.42
N ASP A 237 -4.52 -19.36 -4.11
CA ASP A 237 -3.78 -18.18 -4.60
C ASP A 237 -2.41 -18.08 -3.92
N ARG A 238 -2.37 -18.34 -2.61
CA ARG A 238 -1.12 -18.42 -1.85
C ARG A 238 -0.24 -19.58 -2.33
N ALA A 239 -0.84 -20.72 -2.68
CA ALA A 239 -0.12 -21.88 -3.19
C ALA A 239 0.46 -21.66 -4.59
N ARG A 240 -0.31 -21.08 -5.53
CA ARG A 240 0.16 -20.73 -6.88
C ARG A 240 1.32 -19.74 -6.83
N HIS A 241 1.21 -18.73 -5.97
CA HIS A 241 2.27 -17.75 -5.77
C HIS A 241 3.56 -18.41 -5.26
N TRP A 242 3.44 -19.25 -4.23
CA TRP A 242 4.59 -19.96 -3.68
C TRP A 242 5.26 -20.88 -4.73
N LEU A 243 4.45 -21.62 -5.51
CA LEU A 243 4.94 -22.52 -6.56
C LEU A 243 5.70 -21.78 -7.65
N ARG A 244 5.20 -20.65 -8.16
CA ARG A 244 5.86 -19.83 -9.19
C ARG A 244 7.31 -19.46 -8.85
N ASN A 245 7.57 -19.18 -7.57
CA ASN A 245 8.86 -18.68 -7.10
C ASN A 245 9.78 -19.81 -6.56
N ASN A 246 9.26 -21.03 -6.46
CA ASN A 246 9.95 -22.17 -5.84
C ASN A 246 9.97 -23.42 -6.72
N LEU A 247 9.55 -23.31 -7.99
CA LEU A 247 9.63 -24.33 -9.05
C LEU A 247 11.10 -24.58 -9.44
N GLN A 248 11.89 -25.09 -8.50
CA GLN A 248 13.10 -25.85 -8.80
C GLN A 248 12.72 -27.31 -8.61
N GLY A 249 12.70 -28.05 -9.73
CA GLY A 249 12.13 -29.40 -9.83
C GLY A 249 12.75 -30.36 -8.82
N ASP A 250 12.06 -30.59 -7.72
CA ASP A 250 12.49 -31.50 -6.67
C ASP A 250 11.27 -32.12 -5.96
N GLU A 251 11.40 -33.39 -5.55
CA GLU A 251 10.29 -34.23 -5.04
C GLU A 251 9.65 -33.67 -3.75
N ALA A 252 10.31 -32.73 -3.07
CA ALA A 252 9.86 -32.11 -1.81
C ALA A 252 8.97 -30.87 -1.96
N LEU A 253 8.53 -30.52 -3.19
CA LEU A 253 7.76 -29.30 -3.47
C LEU A 253 6.45 -29.21 -2.65
N GLY A 254 5.74 -30.34 -2.50
CA GLY A 254 4.49 -30.41 -1.74
C GLY A 254 4.67 -30.18 -0.24
N ALA A 255 5.70 -30.77 0.36
CA ALA A 255 6.04 -30.60 1.78
C ALA A 255 6.43 -29.16 2.10
N ARG A 256 7.23 -28.55 1.22
CA ARG A 256 7.66 -27.14 1.34
C ARG A 256 6.48 -26.18 1.16
N LEU A 257 5.59 -26.46 0.21
CA LEU A 257 4.36 -25.69 0.03
C LEU A 257 3.47 -25.79 1.26
N ALA A 258 3.25 -27.00 1.81
CA ALA A 258 2.44 -27.19 3.01
C ALA A 258 3.00 -26.44 4.21
N LYS A 259 4.33 -26.50 4.41
CA LYS A 259 5.03 -25.74 5.44
C LYS A 259 4.88 -24.23 5.25
N ALA A 260 5.02 -23.74 4.02
CA ALA A 260 4.85 -22.31 3.71
C ALA A 260 3.41 -21.82 3.93
N MET A 261 2.44 -22.71 3.78
CA MET A 261 1.02 -22.44 4.04
C MET A 261 0.61 -22.71 5.50
N HIS A 262 1.54 -23.09 6.39
CA HIS A 262 1.27 -23.49 7.79
C HIS A 262 0.26 -24.64 7.94
N LEU A 263 0.28 -25.58 6.99
CA LEU A 263 -0.61 -26.74 6.97
C LEU A 263 0.19 -28.05 6.94
N SER A 264 -0.44 -29.15 7.36
CA SER A 264 0.04 -30.49 7.00
C SER A 264 -0.24 -30.75 5.51
N GLU A 265 0.55 -31.61 4.86
CA GLU A 265 0.31 -31.98 3.45
C GLU A 265 -1.09 -32.57 3.23
N ARG A 266 -1.60 -33.33 4.21
CA ARG A 266 -2.96 -33.88 4.19
C ARG A 266 -4.03 -32.78 4.25
N SER A 267 -3.83 -31.77 5.09
CA SER A 267 -4.74 -30.62 5.22
C SER A 267 -4.70 -29.74 3.97
N LEU A 268 -3.52 -29.51 3.42
CA LEU A 268 -3.31 -28.77 2.17
C LEU A 268 -4.01 -29.48 1.00
N ARG A 269 -3.81 -30.79 0.81
CA ARG A 269 -4.47 -31.56 -0.25
C ARG A 269 -5.99 -31.56 -0.13
N ARG A 270 -6.52 -31.71 1.09
CA ARG A 270 -7.97 -31.67 1.33
C ARG A 270 -8.56 -30.31 0.97
N GLN A 271 -7.95 -29.22 1.44
CA GLN A 271 -8.44 -27.86 1.20
C GLN A 271 -8.24 -27.39 -0.25
N LEU A 272 -7.24 -27.90 -0.98
CA LEU A 272 -7.11 -27.65 -2.42
C LEU A 272 -8.15 -28.44 -3.23
N ALA A 273 -8.43 -29.69 -2.84
CA ALA A 273 -9.46 -30.51 -3.47
C ALA A 273 -10.88 -29.94 -3.27
N GLU A 274 -11.15 -29.33 -2.11
CA GLU A 274 -12.38 -28.57 -1.83
C GLU A 274 -12.52 -27.29 -2.71
N GLN A 275 -11.45 -26.87 -3.39
CA GLN A 275 -11.38 -25.71 -4.28
C GLN A 275 -11.18 -26.08 -5.77
N ASP A 276 -11.55 -27.31 -6.17
CA ASP A 276 -11.39 -27.84 -7.54
C ASP A 276 -9.96 -27.66 -8.11
N THR A 277 -8.93 -27.93 -7.31
CA THR A 277 -7.53 -27.87 -7.74
C THR A 277 -6.71 -28.96 -7.06
N SER A 278 -5.75 -29.56 -7.78
CA SER A 278 -4.75 -30.48 -7.22
C SER A 278 -3.37 -29.84 -7.19
N VAL A 279 -2.50 -30.36 -6.31
CA VAL A 279 -1.05 -30.06 -6.31
C VAL A 279 -0.41 -30.57 -7.59
#